data_AF-A0A9X3STH4-F1
#
_entry.id   AF-A0A9X3STH4-F1
#
_cell.length_a   1.000
_cell.length_b   1.000
_cell.length_c   1.000
_cell.angle_alpha   90.00
_cell.angle_beta   90.00
_cell.angle_gamma   90.00
#
_symmetry.space_group_name_H-M   'P 1'
#
loop_
_entity.id
_entity.type
_entity.pdbx_description
1 polymer ?
#
loop_
_entity_poly.entity_id
_entity_poly.type
_entity_poly.pdbx_seq_one_letter_code
_entity_poly.pdbx_strand_id
1 'polypeptide(L)'
;MTDSSAYLQAWEPDNTIPYPRAEWMSEYAAPAAAYPAIDFLPIDMSVVFTAYLEDARFDLYSRIDLDMGRDGKLELAVIGAVPADKDDMVFCLDLGTGRILLLGVGDGTLELVNSTFKALTEFLYHFARFIDADMGGTGRALRAKDLRAKLKRIDAEALADPESWWSVALMQLEGTKG
;
A
#
# COMPACT_ATOMS: atom_id res chain seq x y z
N MET A 1 -14.24 -2.19 11.86
CA MET A 1 -13.52 -1.24 10.98
C MET A 1 -12.86 -0.21 11.87
N THR A 2 -11.62 0.14 11.58
CA THR A 2 -10.88 1.20 12.26
C THR A 2 -11.58 2.54 12.00
N ASP A 3 -11.75 3.36 13.04
CA ASP A 3 -12.34 4.69 12.92
C ASP A 3 -11.34 5.70 12.32
N SER A 4 -11.83 6.74 11.65
CA SER A 4 -11.02 7.81 11.05
C SER A 4 -10.07 8.45 12.07
N SER A 5 -10.56 8.68 13.30
CA SER A 5 -9.75 9.22 14.40
C SER A 5 -8.55 8.35 14.75
N ALA A 6 -8.69 7.03 14.66
CA ALA A 6 -7.61 6.09 14.96
C ALA A 6 -6.52 6.09 13.86
N TYR A 7 -6.89 6.30 12.60
CA TYR A 7 -5.92 6.50 11.52
C TYR A 7 -5.14 7.80 11.70
N LEU A 8 -5.82 8.92 11.94
CA LEU A 8 -5.17 10.21 12.19
C LEU A 8 -4.24 10.16 13.40
N GLN A 9 -4.62 9.46 14.47
CA GLN A 9 -3.77 9.28 15.63
C GLN A 9 -2.51 8.45 15.32
N ALA A 10 -2.64 7.43 14.46
CA ALA A 10 -1.53 6.53 14.15
C ALA A 10 -0.55 7.10 13.12
N TRP A 11 -1.01 8.00 12.24
CA TRP A 11 -0.17 8.59 11.22
C TRP A 11 0.27 10.00 11.52
N GLU A 12 -0.36 10.66 12.50
CA GLU A 12 -0.19 12.09 12.81
C GLU A 12 -0.70 13.00 11.66
N PRO A 13 -1.33 14.16 11.95
CA PRO A 13 -1.95 14.97 10.90
C PRO A 13 -0.99 15.48 9.81
N ASP A 14 0.26 15.74 10.17
CA ASP A 14 1.31 16.25 9.29
C ASP A 14 1.91 15.19 8.36
N ASN A 15 1.70 13.91 8.65
CA ASN A 15 2.08 12.79 7.80
C ASN A 15 0.85 12.16 7.13
N THR A 16 -0.15 12.99 6.79
CA THR A 16 -1.30 12.56 5.97
C THR A 16 -1.52 13.45 4.75
N ILE A 17 -1.96 12.84 3.65
CA ILE A 17 -2.29 13.52 2.40
C ILE A 17 -3.71 13.12 1.95
N PRO A 18 -4.57 14.10 1.59
CA PRO A 18 -5.91 13.79 1.11
C PRO A 18 -5.86 13.16 -0.28
N TYR A 19 -6.78 12.23 -0.55
CA TYR A 19 -7.05 11.72 -1.89
C TYR A 19 -8.54 11.93 -2.26
N PRO A 20 -8.87 12.10 -3.55
CA PRO A 20 -10.22 12.49 -3.98
C PRO A 20 -11.20 11.29 -3.99
N ARG A 21 -11.45 10.71 -2.82
CA ARG A 21 -12.25 9.49 -2.63
C ARG A 21 -13.61 9.52 -3.31
N ALA A 22 -14.38 10.59 -3.07
CA ALA A 22 -15.75 10.68 -3.57
C ALA A 22 -15.80 10.77 -5.10
N GLU A 23 -14.85 11.48 -5.69
CA GLU A 23 -14.68 11.59 -7.15
C GLU A 23 -14.29 10.24 -7.74
N TRP A 24 -13.26 9.58 -7.19
CA TRP A 24 -12.81 8.27 -7.66
C TRP A 24 -13.92 7.21 -7.60
N MET A 25 -14.70 7.18 -6.52
CA MET A 25 -15.84 6.26 -6.39
C MET A 25 -16.98 6.55 -7.38
N SER A 26 -17.08 7.79 -7.87
CA SER A 26 -18.09 8.18 -8.86
C SER A 26 -17.63 7.97 -10.30
N GLU A 27 -16.32 8.09 -10.55
CA GLU A 27 -15.74 8.05 -11.89
C GLU A 27 -15.34 6.63 -12.30
N TYR A 28 -14.80 5.84 -11.37
CA TYR A 28 -14.16 4.56 -11.66
C TYR A 28 -15.03 3.36 -11.35
N ALA A 29 -14.74 2.24 -12.02
CA ALA A 29 -15.54 1.01 -11.93
C ALA A 29 -15.26 0.19 -10.67
N ALA A 30 -14.14 0.44 -9.98
CA ALA A 30 -13.79 -0.22 -8.74
C ALA A 30 -14.95 -0.16 -7.73
N PRO A 31 -15.30 -1.29 -7.07
CA PRO A 31 -16.44 -1.34 -6.19
C PRO A 31 -16.23 -0.44 -4.96
N ALA A 32 -17.29 0.21 -4.49
CA ALA A 32 -17.25 1.08 -3.32
C ALA A 32 -16.61 0.43 -2.07
N ALA A 33 -16.77 -0.89 -1.92
CA ALA A 33 -16.19 -1.66 -0.81
C ALA A 33 -14.65 -1.79 -0.87
N ALA A 34 -14.04 -1.56 -2.04
CA ALA A 34 -12.59 -1.58 -2.20
C ALA A 34 -11.91 -0.31 -1.69
N TYR A 35 -12.63 0.80 -1.56
CA TYR A 35 -12.08 2.06 -1.05
C TYR A 35 -12.04 2.07 0.49
N PRO A 36 -11.01 2.67 1.11
CA PRO A 36 -11.00 2.85 2.56
C PRO A 36 -12.15 3.77 2.98
N ALA A 37 -12.54 3.73 4.26
CA ALA A 37 -13.61 4.58 4.80
C ALA A 37 -13.16 6.04 5.02
N ILE A 38 -11.86 6.30 4.91
CA ILE A 38 -11.20 7.61 5.05
C ILE A 38 -10.79 8.14 3.68
N ASP A 39 -10.56 9.44 3.59
CA ASP A 39 -10.19 10.21 2.39
C ASP A 39 -8.75 10.74 2.42
N PHE A 40 -7.88 10.09 3.19
CA PHE A 40 -6.45 10.40 3.27
C PHE A 40 -5.60 9.12 3.37
N LEU A 41 -4.32 9.27 3.04
CA LEU A 41 -3.27 8.25 3.16
C LEU A 41 -2.11 8.78 4.01
N PRO A 42 -1.27 7.91 4.59
CA PRO A 42 -0.02 8.37 5.18
C PRO A 42 0.94 8.87 4.09
N ILE A 43 1.78 9.86 4.39
CA ILE A 43 2.79 10.38 3.44
C ILE A 43 4.02 9.48 3.42
N ASP A 44 4.48 9.05 4.57
CA ASP A 44 5.69 8.24 4.72
C ASP A 44 5.47 7.14 5.76
N MET A 45 5.73 5.90 5.36
CA MET A 45 5.74 4.71 6.21
C MET A 45 7.11 4.04 6.22
N SER A 46 8.16 4.87 6.28
CA SER A 46 9.56 4.46 6.38
C SER A 46 10.04 3.67 5.17
N VAL A 47 10.10 2.35 5.25
CA VAL A 47 10.65 1.50 4.18
C VAL A 47 9.58 0.87 3.29
N VAL A 48 8.31 0.87 3.72
CA VAL A 48 7.27 0.08 3.04
C VAL A 48 6.43 0.84 2.03
N PHE A 49 6.33 2.16 2.17
CA PHE A 49 5.45 2.99 1.34
C PHE A 49 5.77 4.48 1.54
N THR A 50 5.68 5.26 0.47
CA THR A 50 5.61 6.73 0.55
C THR A 50 4.71 7.30 -0.55
N ALA A 51 3.94 8.33 -0.21
CA ALA A 51 3.24 9.19 -1.16
C ALA A 51 4.05 10.47 -1.50
N TYR A 52 5.25 10.63 -0.92
CA TYR A 52 6.16 11.73 -1.24
C TYR A 52 6.94 11.41 -2.54
N LEU A 53 6.38 11.87 -3.66
CA LEU A 53 6.86 11.65 -5.03
C LEU A 53 7.47 12.90 -5.67
N GLU A 54 7.87 13.89 -4.87
CA GLU A 54 8.63 15.03 -5.40
C GLU A 54 9.91 14.53 -6.09
N ASP A 55 10.20 15.09 -7.26
CA ASP A 55 11.31 14.72 -8.15
C ASP A 55 11.28 13.27 -8.68
N ALA A 56 10.20 12.50 -8.43
CA ALA A 56 10.03 11.18 -8.99
C ALA A 56 9.49 11.24 -10.43
N ARG A 57 9.66 10.14 -11.17
CA ARG A 57 9.17 9.98 -12.54
C ARG A 57 7.65 10.14 -12.69
N PHE A 58 6.88 9.80 -11.65
CA PHE A 58 5.42 9.86 -11.66
C PHE A 58 4.90 10.75 -10.54
N ASP A 59 3.92 11.57 -10.88
CA ASP A 59 3.20 12.38 -9.89
C ASP A 59 2.18 11.52 -9.13
N LEU A 60 1.94 11.89 -7.87
CA LEU A 60 0.86 11.30 -7.08
C LEU A 60 -0.49 11.53 -7.77
N TYR A 61 -1.31 10.47 -7.84
CA TYR A 61 -2.61 10.41 -8.51
C TYR A 61 -2.56 10.56 -10.03
N SER A 62 -1.36 10.61 -10.64
CA SER A 62 -1.24 10.51 -12.09
C SER A 62 -1.80 9.16 -12.57
N ARG A 63 -2.40 9.20 -13.76
CA ARG A 63 -3.00 8.02 -14.39
C ARG A 63 -2.01 7.36 -15.33
N ILE A 64 -1.94 6.04 -15.26
CA ILE A 64 -1.14 5.20 -16.14
C ILE A 64 -2.09 4.24 -16.84
N ASP A 65 -2.10 4.25 -18.17
CA ASP A 65 -2.80 3.25 -18.97
C ASP A 65 -1.77 2.23 -19.47
N LEU A 66 -1.82 1.01 -18.95
CA LEU A 66 -0.98 -0.10 -19.42
C LEU A 66 -1.71 -0.90 -20.50
N ASP A 67 -1.03 -1.15 -21.61
CA ASP A 67 -1.54 -2.02 -22.66
C ASP A 67 -1.30 -3.49 -22.28
N MET A 68 -2.39 -4.22 -22.01
CA MET A 68 -2.38 -5.66 -21.69
C MET A 68 -2.62 -6.52 -22.95
N GLY A 69 -2.52 -5.92 -24.14
CA GLY A 69 -2.73 -6.58 -25.42
C GLY A 69 -4.17 -7.03 -25.60
N ARG A 70 -4.41 -8.35 -25.55
CA ARG A 70 -5.75 -8.92 -25.80
C ARG A 70 -6.73 -8.67 -24.66
N ASP A 71 -6.22 -8.44 -23.45
CA ASP A 71 -7.04 -8.18 -22.27
C ASP A 71 -7.44 -6.70 -22.15
N GLY A 72 -7.04 -5.87 -23.13
CA GLY A 72 -7.38 -4.46 -23.22
C GLY A 72 -6.38 -3.59 -22.48
N LYS A 73 -6.87 -2.51 -21.88
CA LYS A 73 -6.07 -1.57 -21.09
C LYS A 73 -6.32 -1.78 -19.61
N LEU A 74 -5.25 -1.77 -18.83
CA LEU A 74 -5.32 -1.67 -17.39
C LEU A 74 -5.11 -0.20 -17.00
N GLU A 75 -6.14 0.39 -16.42
CA GLU A 75 -6.14 1.80 -16.00
C GLU A 75 -5.74 1.88 -14.53
N LEU A 76 -4.64 2.56 -14.26
CA LEU A 76 -4.02 2.65 -12.95
C LEU A 76 -3.94 4.11 -12.50
N ALA A 77 -4.11 4.36 -11.20
CA ALA A 77 -3.73 5.64 -10.57
C ALA A 77 -2.57 5.43 -9.60
N VAL A 78 -1.52 6.26 -9.70
CA VAL A 78 -0.39 6.22 -8.77
C VAL A 78 -0.85 6.69 -7.39
N ILE A 79 -0.60 5.88 -6.36
CA ILE A 79 -0.94 6.22 -4.97
C ILE A 79 0.28 6.33 -4.05
N GLY A 80 1.46 5.96 -4.54
CA GLY A 80 2.74 6.08 -3.83
C GLY A 80 3.84 5.30 -4.54
N ALA A 81 4.97 5.14 -3.88
CA ALA A 81 6.10 4.35 -4.38
C ALA A 81 6.85 3.65 -3.25
N VAL A 82 7.76 2.75 -3.62
CA VAL A 82 8.76 2.20 -2.70
C VAL A 82 9.75 3.32 -2.34
N PRO A 83 9.92 3.66 -1.05
CA PRO A 83 10.74 4.80 -0.64
C PRO A 83 12.19 4.76 -1.15
N ALA A 84 12.77 3.57 -1.26
CA ALA A 84 14.14 3.37 -1.72
C ALA A 84 14.30 3.38 -3.26
N ASP A 85 13.18 3.31 -4.00
CA ASP A 85 13.20 3.12 -5.46
C ASP A 85 11.99 3.78 -6.14
N LYS A 86 11.84 5.08 -5.91
CA LYS A 86 10.62 5.84 -6.25
C LYS A 86 10.37 5.98 -7.75
N ASP A 87 11.43 5.85 -8.56
CA ASP A 87 11.37 6.01 -10.02
C ASP A 87 11.03 4.72 -10.74
N ASP A 88 11.36 3.57 -10.13
CA ASP A 88 11.23 2.26 -10.78
C ASP A 88 10.13 1.38 -10.15
N MET A 89 9.69 1.65 -8.92
CA MET A 89 8.72 0.80 -8.19
C MET A 89 7.57 1.63 -7.60
N VAL A 90 6.45 1.70 -8.31
CA VAL A 90 5.29 2.56 -7.93
C VAL A 90 4.06 1.75 -7.53
N PHE A 91 3.40 2.17 -6.44
CA PHE A 91 2.12 1.60 -6.01
C PHE A 91 0.99 2.23 -6.80
N CYS A 92 0.16 1.38 -7.38
CA CYS A 92 -0.94 1.78 -8.24
C CYS A 92 -2.27 1.20 -7.75
N LEU A 93 -3.32 2.02 -7.76
CA LEU A 93 -4.70 1.57 -7.68
C LEU A 93 -5.18 1.14 -9.07
N ASP A 94 -5.62 -0.10 -9.21
CA ASP A 94 -6.40 -0.55 -10.36
C ASP A 94 -7.80 0.06 -10.31
N LEU A 95 -8.09 0.97 -11.24
CA LEU A 95 -9.34 1.73 -11.29
C LEU A 95 -10.55 0.87 -11.67
N GLY A 96 -10.33 -0.32 -12.23
CA GLY A 96 -11.36 -1.28 -12.57
C GLY A 96 -11.78 -2.17 -11.39
N THR A 97 -10.81 -2.62 -10.59
CA THR A 97 -11.06 -3.63 -9.54
C THR A 97 -10.88 -3.13 -8.12
N GLY A 98 -10.18 -2.02 -7.93
CA GLY A 98 -9.81 -1.48 -6.63
C GLY A 98 -8.62 -2.19 -5.97
N ARG A 99 -7.94 -3.09 -6.68
CA ARG A 99 -6.71 -3.75 -6.20
C ARG A 99 -5.55 -2.78 -6.15
N ILE A 100 -4.58 -3.05 -5.28
CA ILE A 100 -3.30 -2.35 -5.27
C ILE A 100 -2.26 -3.24 -5.91
N LEU A 101 -1.60 -2.68 -6.91
CA LEU A 101 -0.51 -3.31 -7.64
C LEU A 101 0.80 -2.55 -7.37
N LEU A 102 1.92 -3.26 -7.42
CA LEU A 102 3.25 -2.67 -7.52
C LEU A 102 3.70 -2.81 -8.97
N LEU A 103 3.95 -1.68 -9.62
CA LEU A 103 4.41 -1.61 -11.01
C LEU A 103 5.92 -1.41 -11.02
N GLY A 104 6.63 -2.39 -11.61
CA GLY A 104 8.00 -2.24 -12.05
C GLY A 104 8.06 -1.45 -13.36
N VAL A 105 8.50 -0.20 -13.31
CA VAL A 105 8.40 0.75 -14.42
C VAL A 105 9.31 0.36 -15.59
N GLY A 106 10.51 -0.17 -15.28
CA GLY A 106 11.50 -0.52 -16.29
C GLY A 106 11.14 -1.75 -17.13
N ASP A 107 10.54 -2.75 -16.52
CA ASP A 107 10.22 -4.05 -17.14
C ASP A 107 8.71 -4.29 -17.35
N GLY A 108 7.85 -3.40 -16.83
CA GLY A 108 6.40 -3.50 -16.94
C GLY A 108 5.79 -4.60 -16.07
N THR A 109 6.51 -5.06 -15.04
CA THR A 109 6.02 -6.08 -14.13
C THR A 109 4.90 -5.54 -13.23
N LEU A 110 3.93 -6.41 -12.92
CA LEU A 110 2.83 -6.10 -12.01
C LEU A 110 2.76 -7.16 -10.93
N GLU A 111 2.87 -6.73 -9.68
CA GLU A 111 2.70 -7.58 -8.51
C GLU A 111 1.44 -7.17 -7.75
N LEU A 112 0.65 -8.12 -7.26
CA LEU A 112 -0.46 -7.83 -6.36
C LEU A 112 0.07 -7.51 -4.96
N VAL A 113 -0.15 -6.27 -4.49
CA VAL A 113 0.21 -5.85 -3.13
C VAL A 113 -0.94 -6.09 -2.16
N ASN A 114 -2.15 -5.70 -2.55
CA ASN A 114 -3.37 -5.90 -1.75
C ASN A 114 -4.59 -6.09 -2.66
N SER A 115 -5.52 -6.95 -2.24
CA SER A 115 -6.75 -7.23 -2.99
C SER A 115 -7.71 -6.04 -3.03
N THR A 116 -7.54 -5.07 -2.13
CA THR A 116 -8.30 -3.82 -2.13
C THR A 116 -7.46 -2.65 -1.62
N PHE A 117 -7.78 -1.45 -2.06
CA PHE A 117 -7.20 -0.21 -1.53
C PHE A 117 -7.45 -0.06 -0.02
N LYS A 118 -8.64 -0.43 0.43
CA LYS A 118 -8.99 -0.53 1.84
C LYS A 118 -8.03 -1.41 2.63
N ALA A 119 -7.66 -2.58 2.10
CA ALA A 119 -6.74 -3.49 2.76
C ALA A 119 -5.33 -2.88 2.87
N LEU A 120 -4.82 -2.22 1.82
CA LEU A 120 -3.56 -1.48 1.91
C LEU A 120 -3.62 -0.44 3.04
N THR A 121 -4.68 0.37 3.10
CA THR A 121 -4.84 1.39 4.15
C THR A 121 -4.85 0.77 5.56
N GLU A 122 -5.52 -0.37 5.74
CA GLU A 122 -5.52 -1.12 7.01
C GLU A 122 -4.14 -1.73 7.34
N PHE A 123 -3.39 -2.18 6.33
CA PHE A 123 -2.01 -2.66 6.48
C PHE A 123 -1.09 -1.54 6.96
N LEU A 124 -1.10 -0.39 6.29
CA LEU A 124 -0.28 0.78 6.66
C LEU A 124 -0.61 1.28 8.07
N TYR A 125 -1.88 1.22 8.49
CA TYR A 125 -2.26 1.53 9.87
C TYR A 125 -1.63 0.57 10.88
N HIS A 126 -1.71 -0.74 10.64
CA HIS A 126 -1.10 -1.71 11.55
C HIS A 126 0.42 -1.68 11.53
N PHE A 127 1.01 -1.30 10.40
CA PHE A 127 2.45 -1.08 10.28
C PHE A 127 2.91 0.14 11.11
N ALA A 128 2.21 1.28 11.02
CA ALA A 128 2.47 2.44 11.87
C ALA A 128 2.42 2.07 13.36
N ARG A 129 1.36 1.37 13.76
CA ARG A 129 1.19 0.86 15.14
C ARG A 129 2.32 -0.08 15.57
N PHE A 130 2.91 -0.82 14.64
CA PHE A 130 4.06 -1.67 14.91
C PHE A 130 5.32 -0.83 15.11
N ILE A 131 5.58 0.16 14.25
CA ILE A 131 6.73 1.08 14.37
C ILE A 131 6.68 1.83 15.71
N ASP A 132 5.53 2.41 16.07
CA ASP A 132 5.37 3.15 17.33
C ASP A 132 5.68 2.30 18.57
N ALA A 133 5.31 1.02 18.51
CA ALA A 133 5.56 0.07 19.58
C ALA A 133 7.01 -0.45 19.59
N ASP A 134 7.77 -0.22 18.53
CA ASP A 134 9.08 -0.79 18.30
C ASP A 134 10.21 0.18 18.63
N MET A 135 10.42 0.43 19.94
CA MET A 135 11.54 1.23 20.45
C MET A 135 12.91 0.49 20.40
N GLY A 136 13.18 -0.27 19.33
CA GLY A 136 14.45 -1.00 19.15
C GLY A 136 14.70 -2.14 20.15
N GLY A 137 13.65 -2.58 20.84
CA GLY A 137 13.75 -3.49 21.98
C GLY A 137 13.57 -4.97 21.63
N THR A 138 14.11 -5.81 22.51
CA THR A 138 13.85 -7.26 22.61
C THR A 138 12.38 -7.59 22.25
N GLY A 139 12.18 -8.59 21.39
CA GLY A 139 10.84 -9.06 21.00
C GLY A 139 10.29 -8.49 19.68
N ARG A 140 11.05 -7.66 18.95
CA ARG A 140 10.66 -7.17 17.59
C ARG A 140 10.21 -8.30 16.67
N ALA A 141 10.99 -9.37 16.59
CA ALA A 141 10.68 -10.53 15.75
C ALA A 141 9.36 -11.22 16.13
N LEU A 142 9.04 -11.29 17.43
CA LEU A 142 7.77 -11.88 17.88
C LEU A 142 6.58 -10.97 17.50
N ARG A 143 6.71 -9.66 17.72
CA ARG A 143 5.71 -8.67 17.30
C ARG A 143 5.51 -8.67 15.78
N ALA A 144 6.57 -8.89 15.00
CA ALA A 144 6.50 -8.98 13.54
C ALA A 144 5.69 -10.22 13.09
N LYS A 145 5.84 -11.35 13.78
CA LYS A 145 4.99 -12.54 13.55
C LYS A 145 3.52 -12.26 13.89
N ASP A 146 3.26 -11.56 14.98
CA ASP A 146 1.90 -11.14 15.35
C ASP A 146 1.31 -10.18 14.32
N LEU A 147 2.12 -9.24 13.80
CA LEU A 147 1.74 -8.36 12.69
C LEU A 147 1.39 -9.17 11.45
N ARG A 148 2.26 -10.09 11.00
CA ARG A 148 1.97 -10.99 9.86
C ARG A 148 0.65 -11.73 10.03
N ALA A 149 0.41 -12.33 11.20
CA ALA A 149 -0.84 -13.04 11.47
C ALA A 149 -2.06 -12.11 11.41
N LYS A 150 -1.91 -10.85 11.81
CA LYS A 150 -2.96 -9.84 11.70
C LYS A 150 -3.23 -9.43 10.27
N LEU A 151 -2.18 -9.11 9.51
CA LEU A 151 -2.27 -8.71 8.11
C LEU A 151 -2.88 -9.82 7.26
N LYS A 152 -2.51 -11.09 7.49
CA LYS A 152 -3.11 -12.24 6.80
C LYS A 152 -4.60 -12.40 7.03
N ARG A 153 -5.14 -11.94 8.16
CA ARG A 153 -6.60 -11.96 8.42
C ARG A 153 -7.34 -10.84 7.69
N ILE A 154 -6.65 -9.75 7.40
CA ILE A 154 -7.20 -8.60 6.66
C ILE A 154 -7.19 -8.94 5.17
N ASP A 155 -6.07 -9.45 4.68
CA ASP A 155 -5.87 -9.81 3.29
C ASP A 155 -4.87 -10.98 3.20
N ALA A 156 -5.41 -12.17 2.90
CA ALA A 156 -4.61 -13.37 2.78
C ALA A 156 -3.90 -13.48 1.42
N GLU A 157 -4.46 -12.86 0.37
CA GLU A 157 -3.90 -12.89 -0.98
C GLU A 157 -2.61 -12.07 -1.05
N ALA A 158 -2.57 -10.91 -0.36
CA ALA A 158 -1.37 -10.08 -0.19
C ALA A 158 -0.16 -10.80 0.44
N LEU A 159 -0.37 -11.96 1.06
CA LEU A 159 0.66 -12.77 1.72
C LEU A 159 0.69 -14.22 1.22
N ALA A 160 0.03 -14.49 0.09
CA ALA A 160 -0.03 -15.83 -0.49
C ALA A 160 1.33 -16.22 -1.09
N ASP A 161 2.00 -15.28 -1.74
CA ASP A 161 3.34 -15.45 -2.30
C ASP A 161 4.41 -15.10 -1.26
N PRO A 162 5.36 -16.01 -0.94
CA PRO A 162 6.50 -15.72 -0.08
C PRO A 162 7.41 -14.60 -0.61
N GLU A 163 7.42 -14.36 -1.92
CA GLU A 163 8.25 -13.34 -2.58
C GLU A 163 7.52 -12.01 -2.79
N SER A 164 6.23 -11.93 -2.42
CA SER A 164 5.49 -10.67 -2.47
C SER A 164 6.10 -9.60 -1.56
N TRP A 165 5.85 -8.34 -1.91
CA TRP A 165 6.25 -7.13 -1.21
C TRP A 165 6.07 -7.23 0.30
N TRP A 166 4.85 -7.57 0.74
CA TRP A 166 4.54 -7.67 2.16
C TRP A 166 5.22 -8.88 2.82
N SER A 167 5.32 -10.02 2.12
CA SER A 167 6.01 -11.18 2.66
C SER A 167 7.49 -10.90 2.92
N VAL A 168 8.17 -10.26 1.96
CA VAL A 168 9.58 -9.85 2.07
C VAL A 168 9.78 -8.81 3.16
N ALA A 169 8.96 -7.76 3.19
CA ALA A 169 9.03 -6.72 4.23
C ALA A 169 8.88 -7.31 5.64
N LEU A 170 7.93 -8.23 5.83
CA LEU A 170 7.73 -8.89 7.13
C LEU A 170 8.85 -9.88 7.47
N MET A 171 9.42 -10.60 6.50
CA MET A 171 10.57 -11.50 6.75
C MET A 171 11.77 -10.73 7.31
N GLN A 172 12.06 -9.55 6.75
CA GLN A 172 13.12 -8.67 7.24
C GLN A 172 12.86 -8.23 8.69
N LEU A 173 11.61 -7.91 9.04
CA LEU A 173 11.22 -7.54 10.41
C LEU A 173 11.31 -8.70 11.41
N GLU A 174 11.06 -9.92 10.94
CA GLU A 174 11.18 -11.15 11.73
C GLU A 174 12.65 -11.56 11.97
N GLY A 175 13.60 -10.95 11.26
CA GLY A 175 15.02 -11.33 11.30
C GLY A 175 15.31 -12.63 10.55
N THR A 176 14.37 -13.09 9.72
CA THR A 176 14.55 -14.26 8.86
C THR A 176 15.26 -13.77 7.60
N LYS A 177 16.52 -14.18 7.40
CA LYS A 177 17.18 -13.95 6.11
C LYS A 177 16.41 -14.75 5.05
N GLY A 178 16.01 -14.06 3.97
CA GLY A 178 15.57 -14.70 2.74
C GLY A 178 16.65 -15.59 2.14
#